data_AF-A0A259LKH7-F1
#
_entry.id   AF-A0A259LKH7-F1
#
_cell.length_a   1.000
_cell.length_b   1.000
_cell.length_c   1.000
_cell.angle_alpha   90.00
_cell.angle_beta   90.00
_cell.angle_gamma   90.00
#
_symmetry.space_group_name_H-M   'P 1'
#
loop_
_entity.id
_entity.type
_entity.pdbx_description
1 polymer ?
#
loop_
_entity_poly.entity_id
_entity_poly.type
_entity_poly.pdbx_seq_one_letter_code
_entity_poly.pdbx_strand_id
1 'polypeptide(L)'
;MDRNANGKKRLPQTIVAALLCGRHARVGGRTPRERGRNLTLIAASYSREEILGERGIGPASADRIEQWLSAQGLAFRRSGNYHPI
;
A
#
# COMPACT_ATOMS: atom_id res chain seq x y z
N MET A 1 9.00 14.35 12.95
CA MET A 1 9.15 13.78 11.59
C MET A 1 9.86 12.44 11.71
N ASP A 2 9.12 11.36 11.81
CA ASP A 2 9.62 10.00 12.09
C ASP A 2 10.32 9.36 10.88
N ARG A 3 11.64 9.57 10.77
CA ARG A 3 12.52 8.86 9.83
C ARG A 3 13.10 7.62 10.53
N ASN A 4 13.09 6.45 9.88
CA ASN A 4 13.99 5.37 10.28
C ASN A 4 15.38 5.57 9.66
N ALA A 5 16.38 4.84 10.14
CA ALA A 5 17.80 4.96 9.82
C ALA A 5 18.19 4.87 8.32
N ASN A 6 17.24 4.66 7.40
CA ASN A 6 17.43 4.62 5.95
C ASN A 6 16.70 5.74 5.18
N GLY A 7 16.20 6.78 5.85
CA GLY A 7 15.52 7.92 5.19
C GLY A 7 14.16 7.59 4.57
N LYS A 8 13.67 6.35 4.70
CA LYS A 8 12.37 5.92 4.18
C LYS A 8 11.26 6.49 5.07
N LYS A 9 10.32 7.25 4.48
CA LYS A 9 9.08 7.69 5.15
C LYS A 9 8.42 6.46 5.77
N ARG A 10 8.14 6.47 7.07
CA ARG A 10 7.39 5.36 7.71
C ARG A 10 5.89 5.54 7.42
N LEU A 11 5.23 4.45 7.06
CA LEU A 11 3.78 4.44 7.00
C LEU A 11 3.20 4.43 8.42
N PRO A 12 2.12 5.18 8.69
CA PRO A 12 1.32 5.04 9.90
C PRO A 12 0.94 3.59 10.17
N GLN A 13 0.91 3.20 11.45
CA GLN A 13 0.60 1.83 11.86
C GLN A 13 -0.79 1.37 11.37
N THR A 14 -1.75 2.29 11.29
CA THR A 14 -3.10 2.04 10.77
C THR A 14 -3.07 1.61 9.30
N ILE A 15 -2.25 2.28 8.49
CA ILE A 15 -2.05 1.95 7.08
C ILE A 15 -1.36 0.60 6.94
N VAL A 16 -0.32 0.35 7.75
CA VAL A 16 0.37 -0.94 7.74
C VAL A 16 -0.59 -2.07 8.10
N ALA A 17 -1.42 -1.89 9.12
CA ALA A 17 -2.43 -2.88 9.52
C ALA A 17 -3.45 -3.13 8.40
N ALA A 18 -3.93 -2.08 7.72
CA ALA A 18 -4.83 -2.21 6.60
C ALA A 18 -4.21 -3.02 5.44
N LEU A 19 -2.93 -2.80 5.12
CA LEU A 19 -2.22 -3.56 4.09
C LEU A 19 -2.00 -5.03 4.49
N LEU A 20 -1.64 -5.30 5.75
CA LEU A 20 -1.36 -6.66 6.22
C LEU A 20 -2.61 -7.54 6.37
N CYS A 21 -3.77 -6.91 6.55
CA CYS A 21 -5.07 -7.57 6.72
C CYS A 21 -6.00 -7.40 5.50
N GLY A 22 -5.66 -6.55 4.54
CA GLY A 22 -6.50 -6.22 3.40
C GLY A 22 -6.49 -7.28 2.31
N ARG A 23 -7.24 -7.01 1.23
CA ARG A 23 -7.45 -7.92 0.10
C ARG A 23 -6.15 -8.50 -0.49
N HIS A 24 -5.11 -7.68 -0.65
CA HIS A 24 -3.86 -8.11 -1.30
C HIS A 24 -2.81 -8.65 -0.32
N ALA A 25 -3.14 -8.81 0.97
CA ALA A 25 -2.22 -9.31 1.99
C ALA A 25 -1.52 -10.61 1.60
N ARG A 26 -2.23 -11.52 0.92
CA ARG A 26 -1.71 -12.82 0.48
C ARG A 26 -0.61 -12.72 -0.57
N VAL A 27 -0.55 -11.62 -1.34
CA VAL A 27 0.53 -11.36 -2.32
C VAL A 27 1.88 -11.23 -1.61
N GLY A 28 1.88 -10.68 -0.38
CA GLY A 28 3.10 -10.56 0.41
C GLY A 28 3.55 -11.84 1.10
N GLY A 29 2.80 -12.93 1.03
CA GLY A 29 3.15 -14.22 1.62
C GLY A 29 2.09 -14.80 2.56
N ARG A 30 2.35 -16.01 3.06
CA ARG A 30 1.40 -16.78 3.88
C ARG A 30 1.46 -16.37 5.35
N THR A 31 2.64 -15.97 5.83
CA THR A 31 2.88 -15.59 7.23
C THR A 31 2.90 -14.08 7.44
N PRO A 32 2.58 -13.57 8.64
CA PRO A 32 2.67 -12.13 8.96
C PRO A 32 4.07 -11.55 8.73
N ARG A 33 5.12 -12.34 8.98
CA ARG A 33 6.50 -11.93 8.79
C ARG A 33 6.84 -11.70 7.31
N GLU A 34 6.40 -12.59 6.43
CA GLU A 34 6.57 -12.42 4.98
C GLU A 34 5.83 -11.19 4.47
N ARG A 35 4.56 -11.03 4.88
CA ARG A 35 3.75 -9.87 4.50
C ARG A 35 4.37 -8.54 4.95
N GLY A 36 4.94 -8.49 6.14
CA GLY A 36 5.67 -7.32 6.63
C GLY A 36 6.92 -6.99 5.81
N ARG A 37 7.64 -8.00 5.33
CA ARG A 37 8.81 -7.82 4.44
C ARG A 37 8.39 -7.37 3.04
N ASN A 38 7.26 -7.87 2.56
CA ASN A 38 6.72 -7.60 1.24
C ASN A 38 5.64 -6.52 1.24
N LEU A 39 5.63 -5.62 2.24
CA LEU A 39 4.60 -4.61 2.39
C LEU A 39 4.48 -3.71 1.15
N THR A 40 5.62 -3.40 0.51
CA THR A 40 5.67 -2.59 -0.70
C THR A 40 5.02 -3.29 -1.89
N LEU A 41 5.20 -4.62 -2.00
CA LEU A 41 4.55 -5.44 -3.02
C LEU A 41 3.04 -5.52 -2.80
N ILE A 42 2.61 -5.69 -1.55
CA ILE A 42 1.19 -5.66 -1.19
C ILE A 42 0.57 -4.32 -1.60
N ALA A 43 1.19 -3.20 -1.20
CA ALA A 43 0.70 -1.86 -1.52
C ALA A 43 0.66 -1.59 -3.03
N ALA A 44 1.68 -1.98 -3.79
CA ALA A 44 1.72 -1.80 -5.24
C ALA A 44 0.68 -2.67 -5.98
N SER A 45 0.16 -3.72 -5.36
CA SER A 45 -0.89 -4.58 -5.94
C SER A 45 -2.27 -3.93 -5.92
N TYR A 46 -2.48 -2.93 -5.06
CA TYR A 46 -3.69 -2.14 -5.03
C TYR A 46 -3.74 -1.16 -6.20
N SER A 47 -4.93 -0.96 -6.75
CA SER A 47 -5.30 0.29 -7.40
C SER A 47 -5.70 1.35 -6.38
N ARG A 48 -5.68 2.61 -6.80
CA ARG A 48 -6.09 3.73 -5.93
C ARG A 48 -7.54 3.61 -5.47
N GLU A 49 -8.44 3.11 -6.31
CA GLU A 49 -9.84 2.87 -5.97
C GLU A 49 -9.99 1.74 -4.95
N GLU A 50 -9.27 0.63 -5.13
CA GLU A 50 -9.33 -0.50 -4.21
C GLU A 50 -8.81 -0.13 -2.82
N ILE A 51 -7.70 0.62 -2.72
CA ILE A 51 -7.14 0.98 -1.42
C ILE A 51 -8.05 1.95 -0.67
N LEU A 52 -8.79 2.81 -1.37
CA LEU A 52 -9.81 3.69 -0.76
C LEU A 52 -11.02 2.92 -0.23
N GLY A 53 -11.26 1.72 -0.74
CA GLY A 53 -12.29 0.81 -0.22
C GLY A 53 -11.86 0.06 1.05
N GLU A 54 -10.58 0.09 1.43
CA GLU A 54 -10.09 -0.58 2.62
C GLU A 54 -10.48 0.19 3.89
N ARG A 55 -10.93 -0.54 4.92
CA ARG A 55 -11.40 0.05 6.17
C ARG A 55 -10.28 0.86 6.84
N GLY A 56 -10.55 2.14 7.11
CA GLY A 56 -9.59 3.04 7.76
C GLY A 56 -8.58 3.69 6.80
N ILE A 57 -8.74 3.49 5.49
CA ILE A 57 -8.01 4.23 4.47
C ILE A 57 -8.93 5.31 3.88
N GLY A 58 -8.56 6.57 4.07
CA GLY A 58 -9.14 7.70 3.35
C GLY A 58 -8.20 8.23 2.26
N PRO A 59 -8.63 9.26 1.51
CA PRO A 59 -7.82 9.92 0.47
C PRO A 59 -6.42 10.31 0.93
N ALA A 60 -6.30 10.94 2.10
CA ALA A 60 -5.00 11.34 2.66
C ALA A 60 -4.08 10.14 2.97
N SER A 61 -4.66 8.99 3.36
CA SER A 61 -3.91 7.76 3.57
C SER A 61 -3.44 7.17 2.24
N ALA A 62 -4.31 7.19 1.21
CA ALA A 62 -3.96 6.73 -0.13
C ALA A 62 -2.82 7.57 -0.73
N ASP A 63 -2.88 8.90 -0.62
CA ASP A 63 -1.82 9.80 -1.10
C ASP A 63 -0.49 9.56 -0.36
N ARG A 64 -0.57 9.26 0.95
CA ARG A 64 0.62 8.91 1.73
C ARG A 64 1.23 7.58 1.30
N ILE A 65 0.40 6.58 0.99
CA ILE A 65 0.87 5.30 0.44
C ILE A 65 1.52 5.52 -0.94
N GLU A 66 0.91 6.35 -1.79
CA GLU A 66 1.45 6.68 -3.11
C GLU A 66 2.81 7.36 -3.02
N GLN A 67 2.95 8.36 -2.15
CA GLN A 67 4.25 9.00 -1.89
C GLN A 67 5.28 8.01 -1.33
N TRP A 68 4.83 7.08 -0.49
CA TRP A 68 5.70 6.05 0.08
C TRP A 68 6.16 5.02 -0.96
N LEU A 69 5.28 4.63 -1.90
CA LEU A 69 5.62 3.80 -3.05
C LEU A 69 6.56 4.54 -4.01
N SER A 70 6.28 5.81 -4.31
CA SER A 70 7.08 6.66 -5.20
C SER A 70 8.51 6.85 -4.69
N ALA A 71 8.69 7.02 -3.37
CA ALA A 71 10.01 7.06 -2.74
C ALA A 71 10.83 5.77 -2.91
N GLN A 72 10.19 4.68 -3.35
CA GLN A 72 10.80 3.38 -3.65
C GLN A 72 10.78 3.07 -5.16
N GLY A 73 10.38 4.01 -6.02
CA GLY A 73 10.27 3.83 -7.47
C GLY A 73 9.05 2.99 -7.91
N LEU A 74 8.05 2.85 -7.05
CA LEU A 74 6.83 2.07 -7.32
C LEU A 74 5.60 2.98 -7.35
N ALA A 75 4.50 2.45 -7.87
CA ALA A 75 3.21 3.12 -7.92
C ALA A 75 2.10 2.10 -7.66
N PHE A 76 0.88 2.60 -7.42
CA PHE A 76 -0.31 1.74 -7.44
C PHE A 76 -0.48 1.07 -8.79
N ARG A 77 -1.09 -0.11 -8.78
CA ARG A 77 -1.57 -0.76 -10.00
C ARG A 77 -2.55 0.19 -10.68
N ARG A 78 -2.34 0.47 -11.97
CA ARG A 78 -3.33 1.23 -12.76
C ARG A 78 -4.68 0.51 -12.64
N SER A 79 -5.75 1.22 -12.25
CA SER A 79 -7.09 0.68 -12.42
C SER A 79 -7.26 0.41 -13.91
N GLY A 80 -7.55 -0.85 -14.26
CA GLY A 80 -7.70 -1.27 -15.64
C GLY A 80 -8.76 -0.38 -16.29
N ASN A 81 -8.35 0.25 -17.39
CA ASN A 81 -9.14 1.24 -18.11
C ASN A 81 -10.54 0.71 -18.46
N TYR A 82 -11.51 1.60 -18.28
CA TYR A 82 -12.75 1.72 -19.01
C TYR A 82 -12.67 1.08 -20.41
N HIS A 83 -13.59 0.17 -20.73
CA HIS A 83 -13.86 -0.27 -22.09
C HIS A 83 -15.08 0.53 -22.56
N PRO A 84 -14.92 1.69 -23.22
CA PRO A 84 -16.03 2.29 -23.95
C PRO A 84 -16.31 1.41 -25.17
N ILE A 85 -17.53 0.88 -25.25
CA ILE A 85 -18.13 0.39 -26.50
C ILE A 85 -18.50 1.56 -27.41
#